data_AF-A0A2T7NVC8-F1
#
_entry.id   AF-A0A2T7NVC8-F1
#
_cell.length_a   1.000
_cell.length_b   1.000
_cell.length_c   1.000
_cell.angle_alpha   90.00
_cell.angle_beta   90.00
_cell.angle_gamma   90.00
#
_symmetry.space_group_name_H-M   'P 1'
#
loop_
_entity.id
_entity.type
_entity.pdbx_description
1 polymer ?
#
loop_
_entity_poly.entity_id
_entity_poly.type
_entity_poly.pdbx_seq_one_letter_code
_entity_poly.pdbx_strand_id
1 'polypeptide(L)'
;MQMAAFFPAFKFSWAPWSQSEDALNQAKNLSLLHSTLVMSTIQSEKVARDVGAGLPILRPAWWLDPANQTVHAMGLKDEFLVGDELLVAPILCEGVTVRDIYVPPGVWGDRLKNNILVQGPKILYNYRIELNEVAYFVRMKVYNGKELDNPMMPVRPLATAQRPPLFPEVIIDNTQKRTNKTCQHYDARTRSTALRHIVTSSN
;
A
#
# COMPACT_ATOMS: atom_id res chain seq x y z
N MET A 1 2.75 -10.21 -5.11
CA MET A 1 1.30 -10.10 -5.36
C MET A 1 0.62 -9.08 -4.45
N GLN A 2 0.97 -9.05 -3.16
CA GLN A 2 0.43 -8.16 -2.14
C GLN A 2 0.21 -6.69 -2.55
N MET A 3 1.23 -5.99 -3.02
CA MET A 3 1.10 -4.58 -3.45
C MET A 3 0.06 -4.39 -4.56
N ALA A 4 0.06 -5.28 -5.56
CA ALA A 4 -0.81 -5.16 -6.73
C ALA A 4 -2.30 -5.32 -6.39
N ALA A 5 -2.63 -5.95 -5.25
CA ALA A 5 -4.01 -6.06 -4.78
C ALA A 5 -4.61 -4.69 -4.39
N PHE A 6 -3.79 -3.67 -4.16
CA PHE A 6 -4.22 -2.32 -3.82
C PHE A 6 -4.27 -1.36 -5.03
N PHE A 7 -3.93 -1.85 -6.22
CA PHE A 7 -3.97 -1.04 -7.45
C PHE A 7 -5.37 -1.09 -8.08
N PRO A 8 -5.73 -0.12 -8.96
CA PRO A 8 -7.01 -0.13 -9.66
C PRO A 8 -7.24 -1.35 -10.55
N ALA A 9 -6.16 -2.00 -10.98
CA ALA A 9 -6.20 -3.25 -11.72
C ALA A 9 -5.22 -4.25 -11.09
N PHE A 10 -5.72 -5.43 -10.77
CA PHE A 10 -4.96 -6.52 -10.16
C PHE A 10 -4.96 -7.74 -11.09
N LYS A 11 -3.77 -8.21 -11.46
CA LYS A 11 -3.58 -9.43 -12.25
C LYS A 11 -2.52 -10.31 -11.62
N PHE A 12 -2.66 -11.62 -11.83
CA PHE A 12 -1.64 -12.60 -11.46
C PHE A 12 -0.69 -12.81 -12.64
N SER A 13 0.62 -12.73 -12.39
CA SER A 13 1.63 -13.05 -13.42
C SER A 13 1.78 -14.55 -13.65
N TRP A 14 1.42 -15.35 -12.65
CA TRP A 14 1.44 -16.82 -12.69
C TRP A 14 0.18 -17.35 -12.03
N ALA A 15 -0.27 -18.51 -12.50
CA ALA A 15 -1.45 -19.18 -11.97
C ALA A 15 -1.25 -19.58 -10.49
N PRO A 16 -2.05 -19.09 -9.53
CA PRO A 16 -1.82 -19.33 -8.11
C PRO A 16 -1.81 -20.80 -7.68
N TRP A 17 -2.61 -21.64 -8.35
CA TRP A 17 -2.68 -23.10 -8.09
C TRP A 17 -1.43 -23.86 -8.54
N SER A 18 -0.55 -23.23 -9.32
CA SER A 18 0.68 -23.87 -9.82
C SER A 18 1.87 -23.77 -8.85
N GLN A 19 1.76 -23.01 -7.76
CA GLN A 19 2.88 -22.75 -6.83
C GLN A 19 2.78 -23.56 -5.53
N SER A 20 1.77 -23.27 -4.71
CA SER A 20 1.54 -23.95 -3.43
C SER A 20 0.12 -23.68 -2.92
N GLU A 21 -0.34 -24.47 -1.94
CA GLU A 21 -1.62 -24.21 -1.27
C GLU A 21 -1.62 -22.86 -0.53
N ASP A 22 -0.51 -22.49 0.11
CA ASP A 22 -0.35 -21.19 0.78
C ASP A 22 -0.46 -20.04 -0.21
N ALA A 23 0.19 -20.13 -1.37
CA ALA A 23 0.12 -19.12 -2.42
C ALA A 23 -1.31 -18.99 -2.99
N LEU A 24 -2.01 -20.11 -3.11
CA LEU A 24 -3.42 -20.12 -3.53
C LEU A 24 -4.32 -19.44 -2.50
N ASN A 25 -4.13 -19.73 -1.22
CA ASN A 25 -4.89 -19.10 -0.12
C ASN A 25 -4.60 -17.60 -0.03
N GLN A 26 -3.33 -17.20 -0.16
CA GLN A 26 -2.90 -15.81 -0.26
C GLN A 26 -3.59 -15.10 -1.44
N ALA A 27 -3.61 -15.72 -2.62
CA ALA A 27 -4.24 -15.17 -3.81
C ALA A 27 -5.76 -14.99 -3.64
N LYS A 28 -6.44 -15.96 -3.00
CA LYS A 28 -7.87 -15.84 -2.67
C LYS A 28 -8.13 -14.67 -1.71
N ASN A 29 -7.36 -14.58 -0.63
CA ASN A 29 -7.49 -13.51 0.37
C ASN A 29 -7.25 -12.13 -0.24
N LEU A 30 -6.19 -11.98 -1.05
CA LEU A 30 -5.89 -10.73 -1.74
C LEU A 30 -6.96 -10.37 -2.78
N SER A 31 -7.52 -11.35 -3.49
CA SER A 31 -8.61 -11.11 -4.45
C SER A 31 -9.88 -10.64 -3.74
N LEU A 32 -10.20 -11.23 -2.58
CA LEU A 32 -11.32 -10.81 -1.75
C LEU A 32 -11.10 -9.41 -1.17
N LEU A 33 -9.91 -9.13 -0.64
CA LEU A 33 -9.55 -7.79 -0.15
C LEU A 33 -9.68 -6.76 -1.27
N HIS A 34 -9.15 -7.06 -2.46
CA HIS A 34 -9.23 -6.17 -3.61
C HIS A 34 -10.69 -5.87 -3.99
N SER A 35 -11.54 -6.89 -4.12
CA SER A 35 -12.94 -6.71 -4.53
C SER A 35 -13.80 -6.02 -3.47
N THR A 36 -13.54 -6.27 -2.18
CA THR A 36 -14.35 -5.74 -1.07
C THR A 36 -13.92 -4.35 -0.61
N LEU A 37 -12.61 -4.10 -0.50
CA LEU A 37 -12.07 -2.88 0.09
C LEU A 37 -11.56 -1.90 -0.97
N VAL A 38 -10.70 -2.37 -1.88
CA VAL A 38 -10.00 -1.49 -2.82
C VAL A 38 -10.98 -1.02 -3.90
N MET A 39 -11.73 -1.94 -4.50
CA MET A 39 -12.73 -1.60 -5.50
C MET A 39 -13.87 -0.77 -4.94
N SER A 40 -14.30 -1.00 -3.69
CA SER A 40 -15.32 -0.14 -3.06
C SER A 40 -14.80 1.26 -2.78
N THR A 41 -13.52 1.40 -2.41
CA THR A 41 -12.87 2.71 -2.24
C THR A 41 -12.79 3.46 -3.57
N ILE A 42 -12.35 2.78 -4.64
CA ILE A 42 -12.21 3.36 -5.97
C ILE A 42 -13.57 3.76 -6.57
N GLN A 43 -14.61 2.96 -6.33
CA GLN A 43 -15.98 3.24 -6.79
C GLN A 43 -16.70 4.30 -5.96
N SER A 44 -16.06 4.85 -4.92
CA SER A 44 -16.66 5.92 -4.14
C SER A 44 -16.90 7.17 -4.98
N GLU A 45 -17.99 7.88 -4.69
CA GLU A 45 -18.36 9.12 -5.40
C GLU A 45 -17.24 10.16 -5.38
N LYS A 46 -16.47 10.20 -4.29
CA LYS A 46 -15.34 11.11 -4.15
C LYS A 46 -14.22 10.77 -5.12
N VAL A 47 -13.79 9.51 -5.18
CA VAL A 47 -12.76 9.09 -6.15
C VAL A 47 -13.26 9.27 -7.59
N ALA A 48 -14.54 8.98 -7.87
CA ALA A 48 -15.11 9.21 -9.20
C ALA A 48 -15.06 10.69 -9.62
N ARG A 49 -15.40 11.62 -8.71
CA ARG A 49 -15.28 13.07 -8.97
C ARG A 49 -13.82 13.48 -9.20
N ASP A 50 -12.92 13.00 -8.36
CA ASP A 50 -11.50 13.31 -8.45
C ASP A 50 -10.91 12.84 -9.79
N VAL A 51 -11.25 11.64 -10.24
CA VAL A 51 -10.86 11.12 -11.56
C VAL A 51 -11.43 11.98 -12.69
N GLY A 52 -12.69 12.42 -12.58
CA GLY A 52 -13.31 13.36 -13.52
C GLY A 52 -12.59 14.72 -13.60
N ALA A 53 -11.94 15.13 -12.51
CA ALA A 53 -11.10 16.34 -12.45
C ALA A 53 -9.64 16.09 -12.87
N GLY A 54 -9.28 14.88 -13.30
CA GLY A 54 -7.93 14.52 -13.73
C GLY A 54 -6.96 14.18 -12.57
N LEU A 55 -7.47 14.01 -11.35
CA LEU A 55 -6.65 13.58 -10.22
C LEU A 55 -6.41 12.06 -10.25
N PRO A 56 -5.21 11.59 -9.90
CA PRO A 56 -4.91 10.17 -9.92
C PRO A 56 -5.62 9.41 -8.79
N ILE A 57 -5.94 8.14 -9.05
CA ILE A 57 -6.51 7.22 -8.05
C ILE A 57 -5.45 6.85 -7.02
N LEU A 58 -4.24 6.53 -7.48
CA LEU A 58 -3.09 6.26 -6.62
C LEU A 58 -2.32 7.56 -6.38
N ARG A 59 -2.17 7.95 -5.13
CA ARG A 59 -1.51 9.20 -4.73
C ARG A 59 -0.34 8.89 -3.81
N PRO A 60 0.75 9.67 -3.86
CA PRO A 60 1.82 9.53 -2.87
C PRO A 60 1.30 9.90 -1.46
N ALA A 61 1.87 9.31 -0.41
CA ALA A 61 1.39 9.55 0.96
C ALA A 61 1.43 11.03 1.40
N TRP A 62 2.40 11.81 0.88
CA TRP A 62 2.49 13.25 1.12
C TRP A 62 1.36 14.08 0.49
N TRP A 63 0.50 13.50 -0.34
CA TRP A 63 -0.59 14.20 -1.02
C TRP A 63 -1.54 14.92 -0.04
N LEU A 64 -1.77 14.31 1.13
CA LEU A 64 -2.61 14.88 2.18
C LEU A 64 -1.87 15.87 3.10
N ASP A 65 -0.55 16.02 2.92
CA ASP A 65 0.28 16.93 3.70
C ASP A 65 1.41 17.55 2.84
N PRO A 66 1.06 18.33 1.80
CA PRO A 66 2.04 18.80 0.81
C PRO A 66 3.02 19.84 1.37
N ALA A 67 2.72 20.49 2.49
CA ALA A 67 3.58 21.50 3.10
C ALA A 67 4.65 20.91 4.04
N ASN A 68 4.53 19.63 4.40
CA ASN A 68 5.41 19.01 5.39
C ASN A 68 6.74 18.58 4.77
N GLN A 69 7.75 19.43 4.98
CA GLN A 69 9.11 19.24 4.48
C GLN A 69 9.76 17.93 4.95
N THR A 70 9.37 17.42 6.12
CA THR A 70 9.89 16.14 6.65
C THR A 70 9.50 14.97 5.77
N VAL A 71 8.26 14.96 5.27
CA VAL A 71 7.72 13.89 4.43
C VAL A 71 8.38 13.90 3.06
N HIS A 72 8.58 15.10 2.49
CA HIS A 72 9.34 15.28 1.25
C HIS A 72 10.79 14.82 1.39
N ALA A 73 11.43 15.14 2.52
CA ALA A 73 12.80 14.72 2.81
C ALA A 73 12.94 13.21 3.02
N MET A 74 11.89 12.52 3.48
CA MET A 74 11.87 11.05 3.65
C MET A 74 11.77 10.29 2.33
N GLY A 75 11.31 10.93 1.25
CA GLY A 75 11.24 10.28 -0.06
C GLY A 75 10.38 9.01 -0.05
N LEU A 76 9.19 9.07 0.57
CA LEU A 76 8.23 7.96 0.61
C LEU A 76 7.86 7.52 -0.81
N LYS A 77 8.47 6.44 -1.28
CA LYS A 77 8.31 5.92 -2.65
C LYS A 77 7.42 4.69 -2.73
N ASP A 78 7.34 3.95 -1.63
CA ASP A 78 6.67 2.65 -1.54
C ASP A 78 5.38 2.70 -0.71
N GLU A 79 5.04 3.86 -0.16
CA GLU A 79 3.83 4.14 0.60
C GLU A 79 2.92 5.08 -0.19
N PHE A 80 1.66 4.72 -0.34
CA PHE A 80 0.72 5.42 -1.21
C PHE A 80 -0.72 5.36 -0.68
N LEU A 81 -1.54 6.26 -1.21
CA LEU A 81 -2.96 6.35 -0.96
C LEU A 81 -3.75 5.81 -2.16
N VAL A 82 -4.89 5.19 -1.89
CA VAL A 82 -5.96 4.93 -2.87
C VAL A 82 -7.10 5.90 -2.55
N GLY A 83 -7.30 6.89 -3.43
CA GLY A 83 -8.11 8.06 -3.09
C GLY A 83 -7.47 8.84 -1.94
N ASP A 84 -8.28 9.28 -0.98
CA ASP A 84 -7.80 9.80 0.31
C ASP A 84 -8.23 8.92 1.50
N GLU A 85 -8.87 7.79 1.22
CA GLU A 85 -9.57 6.96 2.20
C GLU A 85 -8.74 5.76 2.67
N LEU A 86 -7.76 5.33 1.88
CA LEU A 86 -6.97 4.13 2.13
C LEU A 86 -5.48 4.44 1.97
N LEU A 87 -4.71 4.27 3.04
CA LEU A 87 -3.25 4.34 3.05
C LEU A 87 -2.68 2.93 2.99
N VAL A 88 -1.67 2.69 2.16
CA VAL A 88 -1.07 1.38 1.93
C VAL A 88 0.46 1.49 2.05
N ALA A 89 1.05 0.64 2.87
CA ALA A 89 2.48 0.61 3.19
C ALA A 89 3.04 -0.83 3.09
N PRO A 90 3.18 -1.40 1.88
CA PRO A 90 3.68 -2.75 1.68
C PRO A 90 5.16 -2.91 2.07
N ILE A 91 5.55 -4.13 2.44
CA ILE A 91 6.96 -4.54 2.43
C ILE A 91 7.31 -4.98 1.01
N LEU A 92 8.39 -4.43 0.46
CA LEU A 92 8.86 -4.74 -0.90
C LEU A 92 10.19 -5.51 -0.93
N CYS A 93 10.78 -5.75 0.24
CA CYS A 93 12.11 -6.32 0.38
C CYS A 93 12.06 -7.70 1.02
N GLU A 94 12.73 -8.65 0.38
CA GLU A 94 12.83 -10.02 0.87
C GLU A 94 13.50 -10.07 2.25
N GLY A 95 12.93 -10.85 3.16
CA GLY A 95 13.44 -11.01 4.53
C GLY A 95 13.16 -9.83 5.48
N VAL A 96 12.55 -8.74 4.99
CA VAL A 96 12.16 -7.61 5.84
C VAL A 96 10.76 -7.86 6.42
N THR A 97 10.58 -7.63 7.72
CA THR A 97 9.28 -7.75 8.41
C THR A 97 8.92 -6.50 9.22
N VAL A 98 9.73 -5.44 9.10
CA VAL A 98 9.55 -4.17 9.79
C VAL A 98 9.76 -3.02 8.81
N ARG A 99 8.97 -1.95 8.94
CA ARG A 99 9.19 -0.70 8.23
C ARG A 99 8.75 0.50 9.05
N ASP A 100 9.22 1.68 8.70
CA ASP A 100 8.61 2.92 9.14
C ASP A 100 7.42 3.26 8.22
N ILE A 101 6.35 3.80 8.80
CA ILE A 101 5.13 4.19 8.09
C ILE A 101 4.77 5.63 8.45
N TYR A 102 4.56 6.47 7.45
CA TYR A 102 4.01 7.79 7.66
C TYR A 102 2.48 7.72 7.63
N VAL A 103 1.82 8.23 8.65
CA VAL A 103 0.36 8.34 8.72
C VAL A 103 0.00 9.80 8.48
N PRO A 104 -0.64 10.16 7.36
CA PRO A 104 -0.97 11.55 7.04
C PRO A 104 -2.03 12.16 7.98
N PRO A 105 -2.31 13.47 7.89
CA PRO A 105 -3.32 14.15 8.70
C PRO A 105 -4.71 13.49 8.63
N GLY A 106 -5.25 13.18 9.80
CA GLY A 106 -6.56 12.55 9.97
C GLY A 106 -6.54 11.45 11.04
N VAL A 107 -7.69 10.81 11.23
CA VAL A 107 -7.83 9.62 12.08
C VAL A 107 -7.86 8.40 11.17
N TRP A 108 -7.00 7.43 11.45
CA TRP A 108 -6.81 6.25 10.61
C TRP A 108 -6.98 4.98 11.45
N GLY A 109 -7.80 4.05 11.00
CA GLY A 109 -7.91 2.73 11.62
C GLY A 109 -6.86 1.78 11.05
N ASP A 110 -5.97 1.27 11.91
CA ASP A 110 -4.96 0.28 11.57
C ASP A 110 -5.57 -1.11 11.42
N ARG A 111 -5.65 -1.61 10.19
CA ARG A 111 -6.34 -2.87 9.88
C ARG A 111 -5.53 -4.11 10.26
N LEU A 112 -4.23 -3.99 10.51
CA LEU A 112 -3.41 -5.10 11.00
C LEU A 112 -3.35 -5.15 12.53
N LYS A 113 -3.57 -4.03 13.23
CA LYS A 113 -3.62 -3.98 14.69
C LYS A 113 -5.05 -3.83 15.21
N ASN A 114 -5.96 -4.71 14.79
CA ASN A 114 -7.35 -4.77 15.29
C ASN A 114 -8.10 -3.42 15.24
N ASN A 115 -7.90 -2.62 14.18
CA ASN A 115 -8.52 -1.31 14.00
C ASN A 115 -8.16 -0.27 15.06
N ILE A 116 -6.99 -0.37 15.71
CA ILE A 116 -6.50 0.70 16.58
C ILE A 116 -6.45 2.01 15.79
N LEU A 117 -7.03 3.05 16.39
CA LEU A 117 -7.05 4.39 15.80
C LEU A 117 -5.69 5.07 15.97
N VAL A 118 -5.20 5.62 14.87
CA VAL A 118 -3.96 6.38 14.79
C VAL A 118 -4.29 7.80 14.34
N GLN A 119 -3.98 8.78 15.18
CA GLN A 119 -4.06 10.19 14.84
C GLN A 119 -2.78 10.61 14.11
N GLY A 120 -2.93 11.04 12.85
CA GLY A 120 -1.87 11.68 12.07
C GLY A 120 -1.93 13.22 12.13
N PRO A 121 -0.89 13.93 11.66
CA PRO A 121 0.32 13.38 11.03
C PRO A 121 1.28 12.75 12.05
N LYS A 122 1.73 11.51 11.80
CA LYS A 122 2.64 10.79 12.70
C LYS A 122 3.44 9.73 11.94
N ILE A 123 4.65 9.44 12.40
CA ILE A 123 5.43 8.29 11.92
C ILE A 123 5.33 7.15 12.93
N LEU A 124 4.99 5.96 12.43
CA LEU A 124 5.02 4.71 13.16
C LEU A 124 6.36 4.03 12.87
N TYR A 125 7.26 4.04 13.85
CA TYR A 125 8.60 3.48 13.71
C TYR A 125 8.62 1.97 13.98
N ASN A 126 9.43 1.22 13.22
CA ASN A 126 9.60 -0.23 13.36
C ASN A 126 8.27 -1.00 13.36
N TYR A 127 7.35 -0.60 12.50
CA TYR A 127 6.04 -1.23 12.37
C TYR A 127 6.18 -2.64 11.81
N ARG A 128 5.75 -3.65 12.59
CA ARG A 128 5.90 -5.08 12.25
C ARG A 128 4.76 -5.60 11.38
N ILE A 129 5.12 -6.23 10.27
CA ILE A 129 4.26 -6.79 9.23
C ILE A 129 4.73 -8.22 8.96
N GLU A 130 3.86 -9.21 9.13
CA GLU A 130 4.21 -10.60 8.83
C GLU A 130 4.21 -10.86 7.31
N LEU A 131 4.91 -11.92 6.87
CA LEU A 131 5.16 -12.19 5.44
C LEU A 131 3.89 -12.22 4.59
N ASN A 132 2.78 -12.68 5.16
CA ASN A 132 1.50 -12.83 4.45
C ASN A 132 0.59 -11.61 4.57
N GLU A 133 1.04 -10.53 5.20
CA GLU A 133 0.25 -9.34 5.50
C GLU A 133 0.72 -8.11 4.72
N VAL A 134 -0.12 -7.09 4.66
CA VAL A 134 0.21 -5.77 4.11
C VAL A 134 -0.31 -4.75 5.10
N ALA A 135 0.52 -3.78 5.49
CA ALA A 135 0.04 -2.68 6.31
C ALA A 135 -0.83 -1.76 5.46
N TYR A 136 -2.08 -1.57 5.88
CA TYR A 136 -2.97 -0.59 5.31
C TYR A 136 -3.87 0.01 6.40
N PHE A 137 -4.26 1.27 6.18
CA PHE A 137 -5.03 2.04 7.13
C PHE A 137 -6.23 2.65 6.42
N VAL A 138 -7.38 2.58 7.07
CA VAL A 138 -8.62 3.17 6.54
C VAL A 138 -8.89 4.47 7.26
N ARG A 139 -9.07 5.55 6.51
CA ARG A 139 -9.39 6.85 7.06
C ARG A 139 -10.79 6.83 7.65
N MET A 140 -10.91 7.25 8.91
CA MET A 140 -12.19 7.37 9.59
C MET A 140 -12.86 8.66 9.13
N LYS A 141 -14.13 8.57 8.74
CA LYS A 141 -14.95 9.75 8.43
C LYS A 141 -15.56 10.25 9.73
N VAL A 142 -15.17 11.45 10.16
CA VAL A 142 -15.82 12.12 11.28
C VAL A 142 -17.03 12.87 10.75
N TYR A 143 -18.25 12.37 11.00
CA TYR A 143 -19.50 13.10 10.71
C TYR A 143 -20.05 13.64 12.04
N ASN A 144 -20.18 14.96 12.17
CA ASN A 144 -20.83 15.68 13.29
C ASN A 144 -20.78 14.96 14.66
N GLY A 145 -19.57 14.63 15.13
CA GLY A 145 -19.34 14.08 16.47
C GLY A 145 -19.82 12.65 16.72
N LYS A 146 -20.18 11.87 15.68
CA LYS A 146 -20.46 10.44 15.82
C LYS A 146 -19.52 9.61 14.94
N GLU A 147 -18.78 8.74 15.60
CA GLU A 147 -17.95 7.71 14.98
C GLU A 147 -18.86 6.72 14.24
N LEU A 148 -18.68 6.61 12.93
CA LEU A 148 -19.33 5.59 12.12
C LEU A 148 -18.33 4.45 11.97
N ASP A 149 -18.65 3.31 12.57
CA ASP A 149 -18.08 2.03 12.17
C ASP A 149 -18.29 1.93 10.67
N ASN A 150 -17.22 2.01 9.88
CA ASN A 150 -17.29 1.83 8.43
C ASN A 150 -17.67 0.36 8.21
N PRO A 151 -18.95 0.01 8.00
CA PRO A 151 -19.31 -1.37 7.86
C PRO A 151 -18.72 -1.78 6.52
N MET A 152 -17.76 -2.70 6.55
CA MET A 152 -17.36 -3.45 5.37
C MET A 152 -18.63 -3.73 4.57
N MET A 153 -18.72 -3.20 3.33
CA MET A 153 -19.85 -3.51 2.48
C MET A 153 -20.00 -5.04 2.46
N PRO A 154 -21.21 -5.59 2.63
CA PRO A 154 -21.39 -7.01 2.41
C PRO A 154 -20.91 -7.32 1.00
N VAL A 155 -20.06 -8.35 0.90
CA VAL A 155 -19.56 -8.87 -0.37
C VAL A 155 -20.79 -9.13 -1.24
N ARG A 156 -21.00 -8.36 -2.32
CA ARG A 156 -22.02 -8.74 -3.29
C ARG A 156 -21.61 -10.12 -3.81
N PRO A 157 -22.50 -11.13 -3.77
CA PRO A 157 -22.24 -12.38 -4.46
C PRO A 157 -21.87 -12.03 -5.89
N LEU A 158 -20.80 -12.62 -6.42
CA LEU A 158 -20.49 -12.54 -7.84
C LEU A 158 -21.75 -13.01 -8.56
N ALA A 159 -22.51 -12.07 -9.13
CA ALA A 159 -23.56 -12.41 -10.07
C ALA A 159 -22.91 -13.33 -11.09
N THR A 160 -23.52 -14.48 -11.36
CA THR A 160 -23.00 -15.57 -12.18
C THR A 160 -22.56 -15.03 -13.54
N ALA A 161 -21.32 -14.53 -13.61
CA ALA A 161 -20.77 -13.95 -14.81
C ALA A 161 -20.51 -15.14 -15.72
N GLN A 162 -21.31 -15.25 -16.78
CA GLN A 162 -20.99 -16.12 -17.90
C GLN A 162 -19.52 -15.89 -18.25
N ARG A 163 -18.73 -16.97 -18.22
CA ARG A 163 -17.28 -16.91 -18.42
C ARG A 163 -17.03 -16.10 -19.69
N PRO A 164 -16.27 -14.99 -19.64
CA PRO A 164 -15.80 -14.37 -20.86
C PRO A 164 -14.96 -15.41 -21.64
N PRO A 165 -15.04 -15.42 -22.98
CA PRO A 165 -14.29 -16.37 -23.79
C PRO A 165 -12.79 -16.24 -23.48
N LEU A 166 -12.14 -17.40 -23.39
CA LEU A 166 -10.72 -17.53 -23.12
C LEU A 166 -9.93 -16.73 -24.16
N PHE A 167 -9.11 -15.78 -23.71
CA PHE A 167 -8.15 -15.11 -24.57
C PHE A 167 -7.18 -16.15 -25.16
N PRO A 168 -6.75 -16.00 -26.43
CA PRO A 168 -5.75 -16.90 -27.00
C PRO A 168 -4.44 -16.80 -26.24
N GLU A 169 -3.81 -17.96 -25.99
CA GLU A 169 -2.51 -18.08 -25.33
C GLU A 169 -1.45 -17.24 -26.06
N VAL A 170 -0.91 -16.24 -25.36
CA VAL A 170 0.30 -15.53 -25.78
C VAL A 170 1.48 -16.33 -25.25
N ILE A 171 2.26 -16.93 -26.16
CA ILE A 171 3.55 -17.54 -25.85
C ILE A 171 4.52 -16.41 -25.53
N ILE A 172 4.93 -16.29 -24.27
CA ILE A 172 5.95 -15.33 -23.83
C ILE A 172 7.28 -16.07 -23.70
N ASP A 173 8.26 -15.69 -24.51
CA ASP A 173 9.65 -16.16 -24.44
C ASP A 173 10.32 -15.61 -23.16
N ASN A 174 10.68 -16.51 -22.25
CA ASN A 174 11.28 -16.18 -20.96
C ASN A 174 12.80 -16.14 -21.07
N THR A 175 13.33 -15.04 -21.59
CA THR A 175 14.75 -14.68 -21.43
C THR A 175 14.88 -13.26 -20.87
N GLN A 176 14.61 -13.10 -19.57
CA GLN A 176 15.05 -11.90 -18.83
C GLN A 176 15.92 -12.24 -17.61
N LYS A 177 17.18 -11.82 -17.71
CA LYS A 177 18.18 -11.87 -16.65
C LYS A 177 17.73 -11.05 -15.44
N ARG A 178 17.76 -11.69 -14.27
CA ARG A 178 17.50 -11.13 -12.95
C ARG A 178 18.55 -10.05 -12.64
N THR A 179 18.21 -8.78 -12.80
CA THR A 179 19.04 -7.68 -12.28
C THR A 179 18.71 -7.46 -10.81
N ASN A 180 19.70 -7.60 -9.94
CA ASN A 180 19.60 -7.30 -8.52
C ASN A 180 19.25 -5.81 -8.33
N LYS A 181 17.99 -5.52 -8.02
CA LYS A 181 17.58 -4.19 -7.57
C LYS A 181 17.79 -4.10 -6.07
N THR A 182 18.71 -3.23 -5.66
CA THR A 182 19.03 -2.96 -4.27
C THR A 182 17.79 -2.40 -3.57
N CYS A 183 17.38 -3.05 -2.49
CA CYS A 183 16.34 -2.57 -1.60
C CYS A 183 16.84 -1.33 -0.84
N GLN A 184 16.58 -0.14 -1.38
CA GLN A 184 16.81 1.10 -0.66
C GLN A 184 15.68 1.30 0.35
N HIS A 185 15.80 0.65 1.50
CA HIS A 185 15.05 1.02 2.68
C HIS A 185 15.69 2.29 3.26
N TYR A 186 14.94 3.39 3.34
CA TYR A 186 15.41 4.61 3.99
C TYR A 186 15.18 4.46 5.49
N ASP A 187 16.20 3.98 6.21
CA ASP A 187 16.24 4.03 7.67
C ASP A 187 16.41 5.50 8.09
N ALA A 188 15.40 6.07 8.74
CA ALA A 188 15.43 7.45 9.22
C ALA A 188 16.55 7.70 10.27
N ARG A 189 17.28 6.67 10.73
CA ARG A 189 18.40 6.79 11.67
C ARG A 189 19.77 7.07 11.05
N THR A 190 19.96 7.02 9.73
CA THR A 190 21.32 7.18 9.14
C THR A 190 21.78 8.63 8.94
N ARG A 191 21.30 9.59 9.76
CA ARG A 191 21.87 10.95 9.88
C ARG A 191 22.49 11.18 11.26
N SER A 192 23.49 10.39 11.61
CA SER A 192 24.50 10.80 12.59
C SER A 192 25.70 9.87 12.45
N THR A 193 26.74 10.31 11.72
CA THR A 193 28.18 9.93 11.78
C THR A 193 28.80 10.10 10.39
N ALA A 194 28.71 11.31 9.83
CA ALA A 194 29.54 11.72 8.68
C ALA A 194 29.87 13.20 8.82
N LEU A 195 30.47 13.56 9.96
CA LEU A 195 31.05 14.89 10.22
C LEU A 195 32.09 14.81 11.34
N ARG A 196 33.04 13.87 11.25
CA ARG A 196 34.34 13.95 11.92
C ARG A 196 35.35 13.23 11.03
N HIS A 197 36.11 14.02 10.28
CA HIS A 197 37.51 13.81 9.88
C HIS A 197 37.84 14.90 8.85
N ILE A 198 37.91 16.16 9.32
CA ILE A 198 38.83 17.12 8.70
C ILE A 198 40.16 16.80 9.36
N VAL A 199 40.99 16.06 8.63
CA VAL A 199 42.38 15.81 8.99
C VAL A 199 43.11 17.14 8.95
N THR A 200 43.59 17.56 10.11
CA THR A 200 44.65 18.56 10.26
C THR A 200 45.98 17.97 9.80
N SER A 201 46.61 18.53 8.76
CA SER A 201 48.07 18.56 8.61
C SER A 201 48.48 19.41 7.39
N SER A 202 48.90 20.66 7.65
CA SER A 202 49.89 21.36 6.84
C SER A 202 50.47 22.54 7.64
N ASN A 203 51.66 22.30 8.21
CA ASN A 203 52.78 23.20 8.53
C ASN A 203 53.45 22.82 9.85
#